data_AF-A0A9W6LGE1-F1
#
_entry.id   AF-A0A9W6LGE1-F1
#
_cell.length_a   1.000
_cell.length_b   1.000
_cell.length_c   1.000
_cell.angle_alpha   90.00
_cell.angle_beta   90.00
_cell.angle_gamma   90.00
#
_symmetry.space_group_name_H-M   'P 1'
#
loop_
_entity.id
_entity.type
_entity.pdbx_description
1 polymer ?
#
loop_
_entity_poly.entity_id
_entity_poly.type
_entity_poly.pdbx_seq_one_letter_code
_entity_poly.pdbx_strand_id
1 'polypeptide(L)'
;MGLSGNAFDVPEPPPALVPVPATRAFDLHSSRVIAGAAGCGWQFDLRADDPVTRDGMLVVPLISEADYYRAVDGDGDAYASLVPAADVYVQKPEPGTGAPRPGYLIERLTDPDSPPIRRPYPASDVPGLIGQRVWYWTDGGFRDDFRCVSEAFELDGDFCVRVVEERAWYRWQRSGTIPKAQDAFIQHLWTQ
;
A
#
# COMPACT_ATOMS: atom_id res chain seq x y z
N MET A 1 -10.03 -20.56 14.66
CA MET A 1 -9.85 -19.96 13.32
C MET A 1 -8.42 -20.33 12.95
N GLY A 2 -8.22 -21.22 11.98
CA GLY A 2 -6.90 -21.83 11.75
C GLY A 2 -5.97 -20.86 11.01
N LEU A 3 -4.70 -20.83 11.41
CA LEU A 3 -3.65 -20.09 10.72
C LEU A 3 -3.42 -20.78 9.37
N SER A 4 -3.71 -20.08 8.27
CA SER A 4 -3.47 -20.58 6.91
C SER A 4 -2.01 -20.32 6.54
N GLY A 5 -1.10 -21.15 7.01
CA GLY A 5 0.32 -21.05 6.72
C GLY A 5 1.16 -21.90 7.66
N ASN A 6 2.32 -22.34 7.18
CA ASN A 6 3.31 -22.95 8.06
C ASN A 6 4.07 -21.84 8.78
N ALA A 7 4.01 -21.77 10.12
CA ALA A 7 4.72 -20.75 10.92
C ALA A 7 6.23 -20.69 10.63
N PHE A 8 6.81 -21.80 10.15
CA PHE A 8 8.24 -21.93 9.86
C PHE A 8 8.65 -21.43 8.46
N ASP A 9 7.71 -21.03 7.61
CA ASP A 9 8.03 -20.49 6.28
C ASP A 9 8.31 -18.99 6.41
N VAL A 10 9.59 -18.60 6.40
CA VAL A 10 9.97 -17.19 6.45
C VAL A 10 10.20 -16.72 5.01
N PRO A 11 9.26 -15.95 4.42
CA PRO A 11 9.40 -15.53 3.04
C PRO A 11 10.55 -14.53 2.87
N GLU A 12 11.15 -14.51 1.68
CA GLU A 12 12.01 -13.39 1.29
C GLU A 12 11.20 -12.09 1.32
N PRO A 13 11.83 -10.92 1.57
CA PRO A 13 11.12 -9.66 1.59
C PRO A 13 10.38 -9.40 0.28
N PRO A 14 9.19 -8.77 0.31
CA PRO A 14 8.56 -8.31 -0.92
C PRO A 14 9.45 -7.27 -1.63
N PRO A 15 9.17 -6.96 -2.91
CA PRO A 15 9.87 -5.90 -3.62
C PRO A 15 9.57 -4.51 -3.04
N ALA A 16 10.51 -3.57 -3.17
CA ALA A 16 10.22 -2.16 -2.94
C ALA A 16 9.26 -1.63 -4.01
N LEU A 17 8.44 -0.64 -3.64
CA LEU A 17 7.64 0.11 -4.61
C LEU A 17 8.41 1.36 -5.03
N VAL A 18 8.80 1.39 -6.31
CA VAL A 18 9.46 2.54 -6.91
C VAL A 18 8.44 3.46 -7.60
N PRO A 19 8.59 4.78 -7.46
CA PRO A 19 7.79 5.74 -8.20
C PRO A 19 8.22 5.78 -9.67
N VAL A 20 7.30 5.48 -10.58
CA VAL A 20 7.50 5.57 -12.03
C VAL A 20 6.64 6.70 -12.58
N PRO A 21 7.20 7.73 -13.24
CA PRO A 21 6.41 8.83 -13.80
C PRO A 21 5.25 8.32 -14.67
N ALA A 22 4.06 8.86 -14.48
CA ALA A 22 2.86 8.47 -15.23
C ALA A 22 3.02 8.67 -16.74
N THR A 23 3.85 9.64 -17.17
CA THR A 23 4.24 9.84 -18.57
C THR A 23 5.00 8.67 -19.20
N ARG A 24 5.50 7.74 -18.40
CA ARG A 24 6.22 6.52 -18.82
C ARG A 24 5.48 5.23 -18.46
N ALA A 25 4.30 5.34 -17.86
CA ALA A 25 3.47 4.20 -17.50
C ALA A 25 2.28 4.12 -18.45
N PHE A 26 2.00 2.91 -18.93
CA PHE A 26 0.80 2.59 -19.71
C PHE A 26 -0.13 1.81 -18.79
N ASP A 27 -1.44 1.99 -18.98
CA ASP A 27 -2.51 1.38 -18.16
C ASP A 27 -2.38 1.77 -16.69
N LEU A 28 -3.07 2.86 -16.33
CA LEU A 28 -3.07 3.37 -14.95
C LEU A 28 -4.32 2.95 -14.19
N HIS A 29 -5.24 2.26 -14.85
CA HIS A 29 -6.52 1.92 -14.28
C HIS A 29 -6.36 1.18 -12.95
N SER A 30 -6.95 1.71 -11.89
CA SER A 30 -6.86 1.19 -10.51
C SER A 30 -5.45 1.14 -9.91
N SER A 31 -4.43 1.72 -10.55
CA SER A 31 -3.05 1.70 -10.05
C SER A 31 -2.91 2.61 -8.83
N ARG A 32 -2.10 2.18 -7.85
CA ARG A 32 -1.69 3.03 -6.73
C ARG A 32 -0.68 4.07 -7.22
N VAL A 33 -0.91 5.32 -6.85
CA VAL A 33 -0.08 6.44 -7.31
C VAL A 33 0.31 7.38 -6.17
N ILE A 34 1.35 8.15 -6.44
CA ILE A 34 1.81 9.28 -5.65
C ILE A 34 1.57 10.53 -6.48
N ALA A 35 0.98 11.55 -5.89
CA ALA A 35 0.84 12.87 -6.51
C ALA A 35 1.65 13.89 -5.71
N GLY A 36 2.29 14.84 -6.38
CA GLY A 36 3.05 15.88 -5.68
C GLY A 36 3.98 16.65 -6.58
N ALA A 37 4.69 17.59 -5.97
CA ALA A 37 5.67 18.42 -6.65
C ALA A 37 6.94 18.51 -5.81
N ALA A 38 8.09 18.55 -6.51
CA ALA A 38 9.41 18.72 -5.90
C ALA A 38 9.42 19.92 -4.95
N GLY A 39 10.00 19.73 -3.76
CA GLY A 39 10.07 20.77 -2.72
C GLY A 39 8.76 21.11 -2.01
N CYS A 40 7.60 20.61 -2.47
CA CYS A 40 6.29 20.90 -1.88
C CYS A 40 5.77 19.75 -0.99
N GLY A 41 5.96 18.50 -1.44
CA GLY A 41 5.52 17.31 -0.73
C GLY A 41 4.79 16.30 -1.62
N TRP A 42 4.48 15.14 -1.02
CA TRP A 42 3.97 13.96 -1.72
C TRP A 42 2.73 13.41 -1.03
N GLN A 43 1.68 13.15 -1.80
CA GLN A 43 0.42 12.56 -1.36
C GLN A 43 0.36 11.09 -1.74
N PHE A 44 -0.06 10.25 -0.79
CA PHE A 44 -0.22 8.80 -0.93
C PHE A 44 -1.70 8.42 -0.77
N ASP A 45 -1.98 7.11 -0.81
CA ASP A 45 -3.32 6.54 -0.68
C ASP A 45 -4.27 7.05 -1.78
N LEU A 46 -3.72 7.15 -3.00
CA LEU A 46 -4.42 7.56 -4.21
C LEU A 46 -4.46 6.40 -5.22
N ARG A 47 -5.55 6.36 -5.99
CA ARG A 47 -5.74 5.47 -7.14
C ARG A 47 -5.92 6.31 -8.38
N ALA A 48 -5.33 5.87 -9.49
CA ALA A 48 -5.46 6.50 -10.79
C ALA A 48 -6.47 5.78 -11.68
N ASP A 49 -7.00 6.52 -12.64
CA ASP A 49 -7.61 5.98 -13.86
C ASP A 49 -6.72 6.31 -15.07
N ASP A 50 -7.07 5.81 -16.25
CA ASP A 50 -6.29 6.02 -17.46
C ASP A 50 -6.13 7.52 -17.80
N PRO A 51 -4.92 7.95 -18.23
CA PRO A 51 -4.69 9.34 -18.60
C PRO A 51 -5.60 9.82 -19.72
N VAL A 52 -6.07 11.06 -19.61
CA VAL A 52 -6.88 11.72 -20.64
C VAL A 52 -6.20 13.00 -21.11
N THR A 53 -6.45 13.40 -22.35
CA THR A 53 -5.99 14.70 -22.86
C THR A 53 -7.05 15.75 -22.63
N ARG A 54 -6.69 16.84 -21.96
CA ARG A 54 -7.56 18.00 -21.71
C ARG A 54 -6.81 19.28 -22.04
N ASP A 55 -7.37 20.10 -22.92
CA ASP A 55 -6.77 21.38 -23.33
C ASP A 55 -5.31 21.26 -23.82
N GLY A 56 -4.99 20.13 -24.47
CA GLY A 56 -3.64 19.83 -24.98
C GLY A 56 -2.66 19.31 -23.93
N MET A 57 -3.08 19.15 -22.66
CA MET A 57 -2.27 18.60 -21.58
C MET A 57 -2.72 17.17 -21.25
N LEU A 58 -1.76 16.28 -21.01
CA LEU A 58 -2.02 14.95 -20.47
C LEU A 58 -2.27 15.06 -18.96
N VAL A 59 -3.46 14.68 -18.52
CA VAL A 59 -3.87 14.68 -17.11
C VAL A 59 -4.30 13.29 -16.68
N VAL A 60 -4.07 12.95 -15.41
CA VAL A 60 -4.44 11.68 -14.81
C VAL A 60 -5.57 11.94 -13.80
N PRO A 61 -6.72 11.27 -13.94
CA PRO A 61 -7.77 11.30 -12.92
C PRO A 61 -7.33 10.55 -11.66
N LEU A 62 -7.34 11.22 -10.52
CA LEU A 62 -6.96 10.66 -9.22
C LEU A 62 -8.12 10.68 -8.23
N ILE A 63 -8.30 9.60 -7.49
CA ILE A 63 -9.24 9.48 -6.36
C ILE A 63 -8.54 8.92 -5.14
N SER A 64 -9.09 9.14 -3.94
CA SER A 64 -8.58 8.49 -2.72
C SER A 64 -8.82 6.97 -2.77
N GLU A 65 -8.01 6.18 -2.05
CA GLU A 65 -8.28 4.74 -1.89
C GLU A 65 -9.66 4.48 -1.29
N ALA A 66 -10.12 5.33 -0.37
CA ALA A 66 -11.46 5.22 0.23
C ALA A 66 -12.57 5.40 -0.83
N ASP A 67 -12.46 6.43 -1.68
CA ASP A 67 -13.42 6.67 -2.77
C ASP A 67 -13.35 5.58 -3.83
N TYR A 68 -12.16 5.07 -4.13
CA TYR A 68 -11.96 3.93 -5.03
C TYR A 68 -12.73 2.70 -4.54
N TYR A 69 -12.54 2.29 -3.28
CA TYR A 69 -13.24 1.13 -2.74
C TYR A 69 -14.75 1.37 -2.58
N ARG A 70 -15.19 2.61 -2.35
CA ARG A 70 -16.61 2.98 -2.40
C ARG A 70 -17.19 2.74 -3.80
N ALA A 71 -16.53 3.24 -4.85
CA ALA A 71 -16.97 3.06 -6.23
C ALA A 71 -16.96 1.58 -6.66
N VAL A 72 -15.92 0.83 -6.30
CA VAL A 72 -15.82 -0.63 -6.57
C VAL A 72 -16.90 -1.43 -5.83
N ASP A 73 -17.39 -0.94 -4.68
CA ASP A 73 -18.54 -1.51 -3.98
C ASP A 73 -19.90 -1.15 -4.61
N GLY A 74 -19.92 -0.33 -5.67
CA GLY A 74 -21.14 0.15 -6.33
C GLY A 74 -21.86 1.26 -5.55
N ASP A 75 -21.19 1.88 -4.59
CA ASP A 75 -21.75 2.88 -3.67
C ASP A 75 -21.54 4.31 -4.21
N GLY A 76 -22.00 4.52 -5.45
CA GLY A 76 -21.91 5.78 -6.18
C GLY A 76 -20.58 6.05 -6.87
N ASP A 77 -20.56 7.12 -7.66
CA ASP A 77 -19.37 7.51 -8.43
C ASP A 77 -18.31 8.17 -7.55
N ALA A 78 -17.05 8.04 -7.97
CA ALA A 78 -15.93 8.76 -7.37
C ALA A 78 -15.62 10.01 -8.20
N TYR A 79 -15.46 11.16 -7.53
CA TYR A 79 -15.08 12.40 -8.19
C TYR A 79 -13.56 12.51 -8.23
N ALA A 80 -13.00 12.39 -9.43
CA ALA A 80 -11.56 12.45 -9.63
C ALA A 80 -11.05 13.89 -9.73
N SER A 81 -9.89 14.14 -9.11
CA SER A 81 -9.08 15.33 -9.40
C SER A 81 -8.25 15.08 -10.64
N LEU A 82 -8.25 16.00 -11.61
CA LEU A 82 -7.40 15.90 -12.78
C LEU A 82 -6.04 16.54 -12.48
N VAL A 83 -5.00 15.73 -12.43
CA VAL A 83 -3.63 16.16 -12.09
C VAL A 83 -2.75 16.05 -13.34
N PRO A 84 -1.88 17.03 -13.65
CA PRO A 84 -0.92 16.90 -14.74
C PRO A 84 -0.11 15.60 -14.62
N ALA A 85 0.02 14.84 -15.71
CA ALA A 85 0.73 13.56 -15.69
C ALA A 85 2.21 13.67 -15.29
N ALA A 86 2.80 14.87 -15.39
CA ALA A 86 4.14 15.16 -14.92
C ALA A 86 4.28 15.13 -13.38
N ASP A 87 3.17 15.33 -12.67
CA ASP A 87 3.11 15.43 -11.20
C ASP A 87 2.58 14.12 -10.55
N VAL A 88 2.43 13.05 -11.36
CA VAL A 88 1.89 11.75 -10.93
C VAL A 88 2.90 10.64 -11.17
N TYR A 89 3.07 9.79 -10.16
CA TYR A 89 4.00 8.67 -10.17
C TYR A 89 3.28 7.38 -9.77
N VAL A 90 3.36 6.35 -10.61
CA VAL A 90 2.81 5.03 -10.32
C VAL A 90 3.75 4.27 -9.40
N GLN A 91 3.20 3.66 -8.36
CA GLN A 91 3.96 2.80 -7.47
C GLN A 91 4.10 1.42 -8.12
N LYS A 92 5.30 1.06 -8.61
CA LYS A 92 5.56 -0.24 -9.23
C LYS A 92 6.50 -1.09 -8.38
N PRO A 93 6.21 -2.40 -8.19
CA PRO A 93 7.17 -3.32 -7.61
C PRO A 93 8.47 -3.37 -8.43
N GLU A 94 9.61 -3.20 -7.79
CA GLU A 94 10.94 -3.42 -8.41
C GLU A 94 11.53 -4.74 -7.91
N PRO A 95 11.55 -5.82 -8.72
CA PRO A 95 12.07 -7.11 -8.30
C PRO A 95 13.52 -7.04 -7.83
N GLY A 96 13.87 -7.82 -6.81
CA GLY A 96 15.24 -7.91 -6.29
C GLY A 96 15.69 -6.74 -5.41
N THR A 97 14.80 -5.78 -5.11
CA THR A 97 15.15 -4.62 -4.26
C THR A 97 14.96 -4.83 -2.76
N GLY A 98 14.24 -5.89 -2.36
CA GLY A 98 14.16 -6.44 -0.99
C GLY A 98 14.00 -5.45 0.17
N ALA A 99 14.16 -5.94 1.39
CA ALA A 99 14.19 -5.10 2.59
C ALA A 99 15.62 -4.66 2.90
N PRO A 100 15.91 -3.34 2.97
CA PRO A 100 17.10 -2.89 3.67
C PRO A 100 16.91 -3.09 5.17
N ARG A 101 17.99 -3.41 5.89
CA ARG A 101 17.95 -3.36 7.36
C ARG A 101 17.61 -1.93 7.78
N PRO A 102 16.76 -1.71 8.80
CA PRO A 102 16.52 -0.37 9.31
C PRO A 102 17.84 0.21 9.83
N GLY A 103 18.45 1.05 9.00
CA GLY A 103 19.73 1.66 9.24
C GLY A 103 19.66 2.87 10.16
N TYR A 104 20.83 3.45 10.44
CA TYR A 104 20.91 4.76 11.09
C TYR A 104 20.16 5.82 10.27
N LEU A 105 19.84 6.98 10.88
CA LEU A 105 19.11 8.06 10.19
C LEU A 105 19.74 8.44 8.83
N ILE A 106 21.07 8.41 8.73
CA ILE A 106 21.81 8.69 7.50
C ILE A 106 21.43 7.76 6.34
N GLU A 107 21.12 6.49 6.63
CA GLU A 107 20.73 5.47 5.64
C GLU A 107 19.25 5.61 5.22
N ARG A 108 18.47 6.39 5.98
CA ARG A 108 17.04 6.66 5.74
C ARG A 108 16.77 8.03 5.15
N LEU A 109 17.81 8.80 4.83
CA LEU A 109 17.65 10.09 4.15
C LEU A 109 17.05 9.87 2.75
N THR A 110 16.09 10.72 2.40
CA THR A 110 15.46 10.76 1.07
C THR A 110 15.71 12.12 0.43
N ASP A 111 15.70 12.15 -0.89
CA ASP A 111 15.64 13.39 -1.65
C ASP A 111 14.24 14.01 -1.50
N PRO A 112 14.09 15.24 -0.99
CA PRO A 112 12.79 15.90 -0.88
C PRO A 112 12.21 16.31 -2.25
N ASP A 113 13.03 16.41 -3.28
CA ASP A 113 12.63 16.81 -4.63
C ASP A 113 12.17 15.63 -5.49
N SER A 114 12.25 14.41 -4.95
CA SER A 114 11.80 13.17 -5.59
C SER A 114 10.78 12.44 -4.71
N PRO A 115 9.76 11.77 -5.30
CA PRO A 115 8.86 10.93 -4.52
C PRO A 115 9.66 9.79 -3.87
N PRO A 116 9.38 9.43 -2.61
CA PRO A 116 10.18 8.45 -1.91
C PRO A 116 9.90 7.03 -2.40
N ILE A 117 10.95 6.19 -2.43
CA ILE A 117 10.83 4.75 -2.64
C ILE A 117 10.25 4.12 -1.36
N ARG A 118 9.17 3.36 -1.50
CA ARG A 118 8.53 2.65 -0.37
C ARG A 118 9.16 1.26 -0.23
N ARG A 119 10.11 1.16 0.70
CA ARG A 119 10.82 -0.08 1.01
C ARG A 119 10.03 -0.91 2.02
N PRO A 120 10.05 -2.24 1.89
CA PRO A 120 9.39 -3.09 2.85
C PRO A 120 10.20 -3.23 4.13
N TYR A 121 9.51 -3.18 5.26
CA TYR A 121 10.05 -3.45 6.59
C TYR A 121 9.29 -4.61 7.22
N PRO A 122 9.96 -5.53 7.93
CA PRO A 122 9.27 -6.58 8.69
C PRO A 122 8.29 -5.92 9.67
N ALA A 123 7.08 -6.44 9.79
CA ALA A 123 6.10 -5.90 10.76
C ALA A 123 6.60 -6.02 12.22
N SER A 124 7.51 -6.95 12.51
CA SER A 124 8.16 -7.09 13.82
C SER A 124 9.01 -5.89 14.23
N ASP A 125 9.49 -5.11 13.26
CA ASP A 125 10.43 -4.01 13.48
C ASP A 125 9.72 -2.65 13.55
N VAL A 126 8.41 -2.61 13.27
CA VAL A 126 7.63 -1.38 13.15
C VAL A 126 6.68 -1.22 14.34
N PRO A 127 6.83 -0.16 15.15
CA PRO A 127 5.84 0.15 16.18
C PRO A 127 4.58 0.78 15.56
N GLY A 128 3.42 0.54 16.17
CA GLY A 128 2.15 1.17 15.77
C GLY A 128 1.60 0.58 14.47
N LEU A 129 1.27 -0.71 14.50
CA LEU A 129 0.80 -1.44 13.34
C LEU A 129 -0.66 -1.12 12.99
N ILE A 130 -1.50 -0.74 13.95
CA ILE A 130 -2.93 -0.53 13.67
C ILE A 130 -3.14 0.51 12.56
N GLY A 131 -3.91 0.13 11.53
CA GLY A 131 -4.23 0.94 10.35
C GLY A 131 -3.17 0.92 9.25
N GLN A 132 -1.96 0.42 9.52
CA GLN A 132 -0.90 0.29 8.53
C GLN A 132 -1.29 -0.71 7.44
N ARG A 133 -0.93 -0.38 6.20
CA ARG A 133 -1.00 -1.32 5.08
C ARG A 133 0.15 -2.32 5.18
N VAL A 134 -0.15 -3.58 4.88
CA VAL A 134 0.82 -4.66 4.92
C VAL A 134 0.74 -5.54 3.68
N TRP A 135 1.90 -6.02 3.27
CA TRP A 135 2.06 -7.19 2.43
C TRP A 135 1.93 -8.42 3.33
N TYR A 136 1.01 -9.31 2.96
CA TYR A 136 0.78 -10.56 3.67
C TYR A 136 1.20 -11.74 2.81
N TRP A 137 2.16 -12.53 3.29
CA TRP A 137 2.53 -13.81 2.72
C TRP A 137 1.47 -14.87 3.08
N THR A 138 0.69 -15.25 2.08
CA THR A 138 -0.36 -16.27 2.20
C THR A 138 -0.46 -17.04 0.89
N ASP A 139 -0.81 -18.32 0.96
CA ASP A 139 -1.04 -19.17 -0.22
C ASP A 139 0.17 -19.21 -1.20
N GLY A 140 1.40 -19.08 -0.67
CA GLY A 140 2.65 -19.16 -1.44
C GLY A 140 3.05 -17.87 -2.17
N GLY A 141 2.42 -16.73 -1.86
CA GLY A 141 2.78 -15.44 -2.44
C GLY A 141 2.41 -14.26 -1.55
N PHE A 142 2.91 -13.07 -1.90
CA PHE A 142 2.48 -11.85 -1.21
C PHE A 142 1.23 -11.25 -1.82
N ARG A 143 0.36 -10.77 -0.94
CA ARG A 143 -0.79 -9.91 -1.26
C ARG A 143 -0.65 -8.57 -0.55
N ASP A 144 -0.88 -7.46 -1.24
CA ASP A 144 -0.66 -6.08 -0.75
C ASP A 144 -1.96 -5.30 -0.48
N ASP A 145 -3.06 -6.02 -0.32
CA ASP A 145 -4.43 -5.52 -0.13
C ASP A 145 -4.93 -5.79 1.30
N PHE A 146 -4.05 -5.69 2.31
CA PHE A 146 -4.38 -5.90 3.73
C PHE A 146 -4.00 -4.71 4.61
N ARG A 147 -4.76 -4.53 5.69
CA ARG A 147 -4.47 -3.57 6.77
C ARG A 147 -4.50 -4.25 8.13
N CYS A 148 -3.60 -3.85 9.01
CA CYS A 148 -3.54 -4.31 10.40
C CYS A 148 -4.67 -3.68 11.23
N VAL A 149 -5.32 -4.49 12.06
CA VAL A 149 -6.39 -4.07 13.00
C VAL A 149 -6.06 -4.37 14.46
N SER A 150 -4.86 -4.89 14.73
CA SER A 150 -4.29 -5.01 16.07
C SER A 150 -2.80 -4.66 16.05
N GLU A 151 -2.26 -4.42 17.24
CA GLU A 151 -0.82 -4.55 17.46
C GLU A 151 -0.41 -6.03 17.50
N ALA A 152 0.89 -6.29 17.60
CA ALA A 152 1.42 -7.65 17.80
C ALA A 152 0.92 -8.25 19.12
N PHE A 153 0.53 -9.53 19.10
CA PHE A 153 0.13 -10.30 20.27
C PHE A 153 0.66 -11.73 20.18
N GLU A 154 0.78 -12.39 21.31
CA GLU A 154 1.16 -13.80 21.39
C GLU A 154 -0.08 -14.70 21.29
N LEU A 155 0.03 -15.78 20.51
CA LEU A 155 -0.97 -16.84 20.41
C LEU A 155 -0.25 -18.19 20.34
N ASP A 156 -0.45 -19.04 21.35
CA ASP A 156 0.13 -20.39 21.42
C ASP A 156 1.67 -20.45 21.25
N GLY A 157 2.37 -19.41 21.72
CA GLY A 157 3.84 -19.29 21.61
C GLY A 157 4.35 -18.66 20.31
N ASP A 158 3.45 -18.35 19.38
CA ASP A 158 3.76 -17.60 18.15
C ASP A 158 3.35 -16.14 18.28
N PHE A 159 4.01 -15.25 17.51
CA PHE A 159 3.67 -13.84 17.43
C PHE A 159 2.78 -13.57 16.21
N CYS A 160 1.62 -12.97 16.45
CA CYS A 160 0.59 -12.74 15.47
C CYS A 160 0.15 -11.27 15.44
N VAL A 161 -0.46 -10.88 14.34
CA VAL A 161 -1.16 -9.61 14.14
C VAL A 161 -2.49 -9.91 13.46
N ARG A 162 -3.56 -9.21 13.83
CA ARG A 162 -4.83 -9.30 13.12
C ARG A 162 -4.82 -8.40 11.90
N VAL A 163 -5.18 -8.97 10.76
CA VAL A 163 -5.32 -8.23 9.50
C VAL A 163 -6.71 -8.39 8.91
N VAL A 164 -7.10 -7.44 8.08
CA VAL A 164 -8.33 -7.45 7.28
C VAL A 164 -8.00 -7.03 5.86
N GLU A 165 -8.79 -7.45 4.88
CA GLU A 165 -8.67 -6.92 3.52
C GLU A 165 -8.90 -5.40 3.54
N GLU A 166 -8.10 -4.67 2.75
CA GLU A 166 -8.13 -3.20 2.65
C GLU A 166 -9.51 -2.69 2.20
N ARG A 167 -10.14 -3.40 1.25
CA ARG A 167 -11.53 -3.13 0.86
C ARG A 167 -12.49 -3.20 2.06
N ALA A 168 -12.32 -4.21 2.92
CA ALA A 168 -13.15 -4.39 4.11
C ALA A 168 -12.87 -3.34 5.17
N TRP A 169 -11.62 -2.88 5.30
CA TRP A 169 -11.23 -1.74 6.15
C TRP A 169 -11.97 -0.45 5.76
N TYR A 170 -11.93 -0.07 4.48
CA TYR A 170 -12.63 1.13 4.01
C TYR A 170 -14.16 0.97 4.04
N ARG A 171 -14.67 -0.25 3.82
CA ARG A 171 -16.10 -0.54 4.04
C ARG A 171 -16.51 -0.33 5.48
N TRP A 172 -15.72 -0.82 6.43
CA TRP A 172 -16.00 -0.63 7.84
C TRP A 172 -16.09 0.85 8.22
N GLN A 173 -15.13 1.66 7.75
CA GLN A 173 -15.10 3.10 8.00
C GLN A 173 -16.40 3.82 7.59
N ARG A 174 -17.01 3.41 6.47
CA ARG A 174 -18.21 4.07 5.94
C ARG A 174 -19.53 3.43 6.38
N SER A 175 -19.59 2.10 6.53
CA SER A 175 -20.84 1.37 6.83
C SER A 175 -21.00 0.98 8.29
N GLY A 176 -19.92 1.07 9.09
CA GLY A 176 -19.89 0.55 10.47
C GLY A 176 -19.88 -0.97 10.57
N THR A 177 -19.89 -1.70 9.44
CA THR A 177 -19.84 -3.17 9.43
C THR A 177 -18.44 -3.66 9.77
N ILE A 178 -18.29 -4.30 10.93
CA ILE A 178 -17.01 -4.80 11.41
C ILE A 178 -16.47 -5.87 10.43
N PRO A 179 -15.23 -5.72 9.93
CA PRO A 179 -14.65 -6.66 8.98
C PRO A 179 -14.26 -7.96 9.68
N LYS A 180 -14.27 -9.06 8.93
CA LYS A 180 -13.78 -10.35 9.41
C LYS A 180 -12.25 -10.32 9.47
N ALA A 181 -11.69 -10.17 10.66
CA ALA A 181 -10.25 -10.25 10.88
C ALA A 181 -9.75 -11.69 10.80
N GLN A 182 -8.49 -11.83 10.40
CA GLN A 182 -7.73 -13.08 10.46
C GLN A 182 -6.43 -12.85 11.22
N ASP A 183 -6.02 -13.82 12.02
CA ASP A 183 -4.73 -13.82 12.67
C ASP A 183 -3.66 -14.22 11.63
N ALA A 184 -2.62 -13.41 11.49
CA ALA A 184 -1.49 -13.63 10.59
C ALA A 184 -0.21 -13.65 11.41
N PHE A 185 0.68 -14.60 11.12
CA PHE A 185 2.00 -14.66 11.73
C PHE A 185 2.78 -13.38 11.41
N ILE A 186 3.41 -12.78 12.42
CA ILE A 186 4.10 -11.49 12.24
C ILE A 186 5.27 -11.61 11.24
N GLN A 187 5.94 -12.76 11.18
CA GLN A 187 7.00 -13.04 10.21
C GLN A 187 6.52 -13.14 8.75
N HIS A 188 5.21 -13.25 8.51
CA HIS A 188 4.60 -13.23 7.17
C HIS A 188 4.16 -11.83 6.75
N LEU A 189 4.35 -10.82 7.60
CA LEU A 189 3.87 -9.46 7.38
C LEU A 189 5.01 -8.48 7.16
N TRP A 190 4.86 -7.66 6.12
CA TRP A 190 5.78 -6.57 5.81
C TRP A 190 4.98 -5.29 5.59
N THR A 191 5.43 -4.18 6.18
CA THR A 191 4.84 -2.85 5.94
C THR A 191 5.77 -2.00 5.09
N GLN A 192 5.36 -0.80 4.72
CA GLN A 192 6.06 0.08 3.78
C GLN A 192 6.00 1.54 4.20
#